data_AF-A0A5C7VSL3-F1
#
_entry.id   AF-A0A5C7VSL3-F1
#
_cell.length_a   1.000
_cell.length_b   1.000
_cell.length_c   1.000
_cell.angle_alpha   90.00
_cell.angle_beta   90.00
_cell.angle_gamma   90.00
#
_symmetry.space_group_name_H-M   'P 1'
#
loop_
_entity.id
_entity.type
_entity.pdbx_description
1 polymer ?
#
loop_
_entity_poly.entity_id
_entity_poly.type
_entity_poly.pdbx_seq_one_letter_code
_entity_poly.pdbx_strand_id
1 'polypeptide(L)'
;MLTWIDIALLVILGLSAVMGLWRGLVTEVMSLAVWIGAGWLAFVAGPAAAAMFEPHIGSPSARWALGYASVFLAALMVGALLVWLIQRLVKGTGLSGTDRLLGLGFGL
;
A
#
# COMPACT_ATOMS: atom_id res chain seq x y z
N MET A 1 -35.57 13.21 22.44
CA MET A 1 -34.71 12.47 23.38
C MET A 1 -33.89 11.51 22.56
N LEU A 2 -32.56 11.44 22.72
CA LEU A 2 -31.80 10.37 22.08
C LEU A 2 -32.31 9.05 22.64
N THR A 3 -32.85 8.21 21.78
CA THR A 3 -33.24 6.87 22.16
C THR A 3 -31.99 6.02 22.39
N TRP A 4 -32.10 4.97 23.19
CA TRP A 4 -31.01 4.02 23.37
C TRP A 4 -30.54 3.40 22.04
N ILE A 5 -31.42 3.36 21.03
CA ILE A 5 -31.15 2.96 19.66
C ILE A 5 -30.22 3.96 18.97
N ASP A 6 -30.47 5.27 19.11
CA ASP A 6 -29.62 6.32 18.53
C ASP A 6 -28.19 6.26 19.08
N ILE A 7 -28.06 6.00 20.39
CA ILE A 7 -26.76 5.84 21.05
C ILE A 7 -26.04 4.59 20.52
N ALA A 8 -26.74 3.46 20.39
CA ALA A 8 -26.17 2.22 19.86
C ALA A 8 -25.70 2.39 18.41
N LEU A 9 -26.48 3.06 17.56
CA LEU A 9 -26.10 3.38 16.18
C LEU A 9 -24.84 4.24 16.11
N LEU A 10 -24.76 5.30 16.92
CA LEU A 10 -23.59 6.18 16.98
C LEU A 10 -22.30 5.43 17.35
N VAL A 11 -22.39 4.49 18.29
CA VAL A 11 -21.25 3.66 18.71
C VAL A 11 -20.79 2.73 17.57
N ILE A 12 -21.72 2.06 16.90
CA ILE A 12 -21.42 1.16 15.78
C ILE A 12 -20.80 1.95 14.61
N LEU A 13 -21.40 3.09 14.24
CA LEU A 13 -20.86 3.98 13.20
C LEU A 13 -19.47 4.50 13.55
N GLY A 14 -19.26 4.92 14.80
CA GLY A 14 -17.97 5.39 15.30
C GLY A 14 -16.89 4.31 15.19
N LEU A 15 -17.18 3.09 15.67
CA LEU A 15 -16.26 1.96 15.57
C LEU A 15 -15.94 1.60 14.11
N SER A 16 -16.94 1.54 13.24
CA SER A 16 -16.74 1.30 11.80
C SER A 16 -15.90 2.38 11.12
N ALA A 17 -16.12 3.66 11.47
CA ALA A 17 -15.34 4.77 10.95
C ALA A 17 -13.87 4.68 11.38
N VAL A 18 -13.59 4.39 12.66
CA VAL A 18 -12.21 4.21 13.16
C VAL A 18 -11.51 3.03 12.48
N MET A 19 -12.20 1.88 12.38
CA MET A 19 -11.65 0.70 11.70
C MET A 19 -11.39 0.97 10.20
N GLY A 20 -12.30 1.68 9.54
CA GLY A 20 -12.16 2.10 8.14
C GLY A 20 -10.95 3.03 7.95
N LEU A 21 -10.82 4.03 8.82
CA LEU A 21 -9.73 5.01 8.79
C LEU A 21 -8.37 4.33 9.00
N TRP A 22 -8.25 3.45 9.99
CA TRP A 22 -7.01 2.72 10.28
C TRP A 22 -6.57 1.88 9.08
N ARG A 23 -7.51 1.15 8.46
CA ARG A 23 -7.21 0.32 7.28
C ARG A 23 -6.75 1.15 6.08
N GLY A 24 -7.35 2.33 5.89
CA GLY A 24 -6.93 3.29 4.86
C GLY A 24 -5.52 3.83 5.12
N LEU A 25 -5.26 4.29 6.35
CA LEU A 25 -3.99 4.86 6.75
C LEU A 25 -2.82 3.87 6.60
N VAL A 26 -3.00 2.61 7.01
CA VAL A 26 -1.97 1.57 6.86
C VAL A 26 -1.57 1.38 5.40
N THR A 27 -2.55 1.40 4.49
CA THR A 27 -2.28 1.30 3.05
C THR A 27 -1.47 2.48 2.55
N GLU A 28 -1.84 3.69 2.98
CA GLU A 28 -1.16 4.92 2.55
C GLU A 28 0.29 4.96 3.05
N VAL A 29 0.52 4.63 4.32
CA VAL A 29 1.87 4.57 4.91
C VAL A 29 2.75 3.55 4.21
N MET A 30 2.21 2.37 3.89
CA MET A 30 2.94 1.34 3.15
C MET A 30 3.30 1.80 1.72
N SER A 31 2.38 2.48 1.03
CA SER A 31 2.63 3.07 -0.30
C SER A 31 3.77 4.09 -0.26
N LEU A 32 3.74 5.00 0.71
CA LEU A 32 4.80 5.99 0.93
C LEU A 32 6.14 5.33 1.27
N ALA A 33 6.13 4.31 2.13
CA ALA A 33 7.33 3.55 2.48
C ALA A 33 7.95 2.86 1.26
N VAL A 34 7.14 2.28 0.37
CA VAL A 34 7.61 1.69 -0.90
C VAL A 34 8.22 2.76 -1.80
N TRP A 35 7.60 3.92 -1.91
CA TRP A 35 8.14 5.03 -2.71
C TRP A 35 9.49 5.52 -2.19
N ILE A 36 9.60 5.76 -0.89
CA ILE A 36 10.84 6.18 -0.24
C ILE A 36 11.91 5.10 -0.39
N GLY A 37 11.55 3.83 -0.14
CA GLY A 37 12.45 2.68 -0.26
C GLY A 37 12.94 2.47 -1.69
N ALA A 38 12.06 2.60 -2.69
CA ALA A 38 12.43 2.49 -4.11
C ALA A 38 13.37 3.63 -4.52
N GLY A 39 13.09 4.86 -4.08
CA GLY A 39 13.96 6.01 -4.31
C GLY A 39 15.35 5.78 -3.71
N TRP A 40 15.40 5.36 -2.44
CA TRP A 40 16.65 5.02 -1.76
C TRP A 40 17.43 3.91 -2.49
N LEU A 41 16.75 2.83 -2.90
CA LEU A 41 17.38 1.73 -3.62
C LEU A 41 17.92 2.19 -4.98
N ALA A 42 17.18 3.05 -5.69
CA ALA A 42 17.65 3.65 -6.93
C ALA A 42 18.89 4.53 -6.72
N PHE A 43 18.98 5.28 -5.61
CA PHE A 43 20.19 6.04 -5.29
C PHE A 43 21.42 5.16 -5.04
N VAL A 44 21.25 4.03 -4.36
CA VAL A 44 22.36 3.14 -3.99
C VAL A 44 22.76 2.21 -5.14
N ALA A 45 21.79 1.57 -5.79
CA ALA A 45 22.02 0.56 -6.82
C ALA A 45 21.94 1.12 -8.25
N GLY A 46 21.43 2.34 -8.45
CA GLY A 46 21.35 3.00 -9.76
C GLY A 46 22.68 3.12 -10.50
N PRO A 47 23.81 3.48 -9.85
CA PRO A 47 25.12 3.50 -10.50
C PRO A 47 25.56 2.12 -11.02
N ALA A 48 25.33 1.07 -10.23
CA ALA A 48 25.66 -0.30 -10.62
C ALA A 48 24.80 -0.76 -11.82
N ALA A 49 23.51 -0.41 -11.82
CA ALA A 49 22.62 -0.67 -12.95
C ALA A 49 23.02 0.14 -14.19
N ALA A 50 23.45 1.40 -14.03
CA ALA A 50 23.93 2.25 -15.12
C ALA A 50 25.16 1.67 -15.82
N ALA A 51 26.07 1.02 -15.07
CA ALA A 51 27.24 0.34 -15.64
C ALA A 51 26.85 -0.84 -16.55
N MET A 52 25.73 -1.53 -16.30
CA MET A 52 25.25 -2.60 -17.18
C MET A 52 24.81 -2.08 -18.56
N PHE A 53 24.46 -0.80 -18.67
CA PHE A 53 24.07 -0.16 -19.93
C PHE A 53 25.26 0.42 -20.71
N GLU A 54 26.46 0.44 -20.13
CA GLU A 54 27.67 0.94 -20.78
C GLU A 54 27.99 0.31 -22.15
N PRO A 55 27.85 -1.02 -22.34
CA PRO A 55 28.11 -1.65 -23.64
C PRO A 55 27.08 -1.30 -24.72
N HIS A 56 25.88 -0.87 -24.33
CA HIS A 56 24.73 -0.74 -25.23
C HIS A 56 24.42 0.72 -25.61
N ILE A 57 24.83 1.68 -24.77
CA ILE A 57 24.42 3.08 -24.90
C ILE A 57 25.67 3.95 -24.91
N GLY A 58 25.89 4.74 -25.97
CA GLY A 58 27.05 5.63 -26.05
C GLY A 58 26.95 6.87 -25.16
N SER A 59 25.74 7.36 -24.90
CA SER A 59 25.51 8.59 -24.13
C SER A 59 25.59 8.33 -22.61
N PRO A 60 26.51 8.98 -21.87
CA PRO A 60 26.62 8.82 -20.43
C PRO A 60 25.32 9.21 -19.71
N SER A 61 24.74 10.38 -20.02
CA SER A 61 23.52 10.87 -19.35
C SER A 61 22.35 9.89 -19.49
N ALA A 62 22.22 9.24 -20.65
CA ALA A 62 21.18 8.24 -20.89
C ALA A 62 21.39 6.96 -20.04
N ARG A 63 22.64 6.50 -19.86
CA ARG A 63 22.94 5.34 -19.00
C ARG A 63 22.56 5.59 -17.56
N TRP A 64 22.93 6.76 -17.03
CA TRP A 64 22.58 7.14 -15.65
C TRP A 64 21.05 7.22 -15.49
N ALA A 65 20.35 7.86 -16.42
CA ALA A 65 18.89 7.94 -16.38
C ALA A 65 18.24 6.53 -16.39
N LEU A 66 18.69 5.64 -17.26
CA LEU A 66 18.13 4.28 -17.39
C LEU A 66 18.52 3.37 -16.22
N GLY A 67 19.73 3.49 -15.68
CA GLY A 67 20.17 2.76 -14.50
C GLY A 67 19.31 3.07 -13.28
N TYR A 68 19.09 4.35 -13.01
CA TYR A 68 18.24 4.77 -11.89
C TYR A 68 16.77 4.42 -12.13
N ALA A 69 16.25 4.68 -13.33
CA ALA A 69 14.86 4.39 -13.67
C ALA A 69 14.55 2.88 -13.58
N SER A 70 15.44 2.02 -14.08
CA SER A 70 15.24 0.57 -14.05
C SER A 70 15.21 0.03 -12.62
N VAL A 71 16.15 0.44 -11.75
CA VAL A 71 16.15 0.06 -10.34
C VAL A 71 14.91 0.58 -9.62
N PHE A 72 14.56 1.84 -9.84
CA PHE A 72 13.40 2.48 -9.23
C PHE A 72 12.10 1.74 -9.59
N LEU A 73 11.88 1.47 -10.87
CA LEU A 73 10.71 0.75 -11.37
C LEU A 73 10.66 -0.70 -10.85
N ALA A 74 11.79 -1.41 -10.87
CA ALA A 74 11.87 -2.76 -10.33
C ALA A 74 11.54 -2.78 -8.83
N ALA A 75 12.08 -1.85 -8.05
CA ALA A 75 11.80 -1.73 -6.62
C ALA A 75 10.33 -1.38 -6.35
N LEU A 76 9.73 -0.47 -7.12
CA LEU A 76 8.30 -0.16 -7.02
C LEU A 76 7.43 -1.38 -7.33
N MET A 77 7.76 -2.16 -8.37
CA MET A 77 7.02 -3.39 -8.69
C MET A 77 7.06 -4.39 -7.55
N VAL A 78 8.25 -4.66 -7.00
CA VAL A 78 8.42 -5.58 -5.87
C VAL A 78 7.72 -5.05 -4.63
N GLY A 79 7.88 -3.77 -4.30
CA GLY A 79 7.22 -3.12 -3.18
C GLY A 79 5.70 -3.14 -3.29
N ALA A 80 5.15 -2.83 -4.46
CA ALA A 80 3.71 -2.90 -4.71
C ALA A 80 3.16 -4.32 -4.55
N LEU A 81 3.91 -5.34 -5.01
CA LEU A 81 3.54 -6.74 -4.82
C LEU A 81 3.53 -7.13 -3.34
N LEU A 82 4.53 -6.69 -2.57
CA LEU A 82 4.58 -6.90 -1.12
C LEU A 82 3.41 -6.24 -0.40
N VAL A 83 3.11 -4.97 -0.72
CA VAL A 83 1.95 -4.25 -0.16
C VAL A 83 0.65 -4.96 -0.50
N TRP A 84 0.49 -5.38 -1.75
CA TRP A 84 -0.68 -6.16 -2.18
C TRP A 84 -0.82 -7.47 -1.40
N LEU A 85 0.27 -8.19 -1.18
CA LEU A 85 0.28 -9.43 -0.41
C LEU A 85 -0.11 -9.19 1.05
N ILE A 86 0.46 -8.16 1.69
CA ILE A 86 0.11 -7.76 3.05
C ILE A 86 -1.37 -7.40 3.15
N GLN A 87 -1.87 -6.59 2.23
CA GLN A 87 -3.29 -6.24 2.16
C GLN A 87 -4.18 -7.47 2.00
N ARG A 88 -3.74 -8.46 1.21
CA ARG A 88 -4.48 -9.71 1.01
C ARG A 88 -4.51 -10.56 2.27
N LEU A 89 -3.39 -10.66 2.99
CA LEU A 89 -3.29 -11.36 4.27
C LEU A 89 -4.18 -10.69 5.33
N VAL A 90 -4.12 -9.36 5.45
CA VAL A 90 -4.95 -8.57 6.39
C VAL A 90 -6.45 -8.65 6.05
N LYS A 91 -6.81 -8.73 4.76
CA LYS A 91 -8.21 -8.96 4.35
C LYS A 91 -8.66 -10.40 4.61
N GLY A 92 -7.73 -11.36 4.58
CA GLY A 92 -8.00 -12.78 4.83
C GLY A 92 -8.31 -13.10 6.30
N THR A 93 -7.88 -12.26 7.25
CA THR A 93 -8.10 -12.47 8.70
C THR A 93 -9.49 -12.10 9.21
N GLY A 94 -10.49 -11.93 8.34
CA GLY A 94 -11.90 -12.01 8.75
C GLY A 94 -12.60 -10.71 9.16
N LEU A 95 -12.00 -9.53 8.95
CA LEU A 95 -12.67 -8.24 9.23
C LEU A 95 -13.76 -7.85 8.20
N SER A 96 -13.94 -8.62 7.13
CA SER A 96 -15.15 -8.56 6.29
C SER A 96 -16.34 -9.33 6.89
N GLY A 97 -16.10 -10.11 7.95
CA GLY A 97 -17.10 -10.93 8.63
C GLY A 97 -18.06 -10.09 9.48
N THR A 98 -17.59 -9.03 10.13
CA THR A 98 -18.44 -8.15 10.94
C THR A 98 -19.53 -7.47 10.10
N ASP A 99 -19.20 -7.03 8.88
CA ASP A 99 -20.18 -6.47 7.93
C ASP A 99 -21.22 -7.51 7.47
N ARG A 100 -20.83 -8.77 7.31
CA ARG A 100 -21.77 -9.85 6.95
C ARG A 100 -22.64 -10.28 8.12
N LEU A 101 -22.10 -10.32 9.33
CA LEU A 101 -22.84 -10.68 10.54
C LEU A 101 -23.85 -9.61 10.94
N LEU A 102 -23.49 -8.32 10.81
CA LEU A 102 -24.42 -7.22 11.04
C LEU A 102 -25.45 -7.10 9.91
N GLY A 103 -25.08 -7.31 8.65
CA GLY A 103 -26.01 -7.29 7.52
C GLY A 103 -27.05 -8.43 7.52
N LEU A 104 -26.71 -9.60 8.06
CA LEU A 104 -27.64 -10.71 8.22
C LEU A 104 -28.57 -10.55 9.43
N GLY A 105 -28.13 -9.86 10.49
CA GLY A 105 -28.97 -9.58 11.68
C GLY A 105 -30.01 -8.48 11.50
N PHE A 106 -29.84 -7.60 10.50
CA PHE A 106 -30.79 -6.55 10.13
C PHE A 106 -31.53 -6.83 8.80
N GLY A 107 -31.25 -7.98 8.16
CA GLY A 107 -31.73 -8.33 6.82
C GLY A 107 -32.83 -9.40 6.75
N LEU A 108 -33.36 -9.84 7.90
CA LEU A 108 -34.55 -10.68 8.00
C LEU A 108 -35.57 -10.02 8.93
#